data_AF-L0KN14-F1
#
_entry.id   AF-L0KN14-F1
#
_cell.length_a   1.000
_cell.length_b   1.000
_cell.length_c   1.000
_cell.angle_alpha   90.00
_cell.angle_beta   90.00
_cell.angle_gamma   90.00
#
_symmetry.space_group_name_H-M   'P 1'
#
loop_
_entity.id
_entity.type
_entity.pdbx_description
1 polymer ?
#
loop_
_entity_poly.entity_id
_entity_poly.type
_entity_poly.pdbx_seq_one_letter_code
_entity_poly.pdbx_strand_id
1 'polypeptide(L)'
;MDHANHVRLSRAELTPDTLEGATIYGPNDEKIGSVDHMHGSSQVVIDVGGFLGIGAKPVAVAANELDFMRDEDGDVHAVTSWTKDQLKAMPEHRD
;
A
#
# COMPACT_ATOMS: atom_id res chain seq x y z
N MET A 1 -8.88 -9.76 -9.68
CA MET A 1 -7.65 -10.48 -10.11
C MET A 1 -7.46 -11.65 -9.14
N ASP A 2 -6.84 -12.76 -9.53
CA ASP A 2 -6.63 -13.92 -8.64
C ASP A 2 -5.31 -13.77 -7.86
N HIS A 3 -5.35 -13.06 -6.73
CA HIS A 3 -4.16 -12.83 -5.88
C HIS A 3 -3.61 -14.11 -5.23
N ALA A 4 -4.25 -15.27 -5.44
CA ALA A 4 -3.86 -16.55 -4.85
C ALA A 4 -2.52 -17.10 -5.38
N ASN A 5 -2.07 -16.66 -6.56
CA ASN A 5 -0.80 -17.09 -7.15
C ASN A 5 0.34 -16.10 -6.92
N HIS A 6 0.08 -14.93 -6.30
CA HIS A 6 1.13 -13.93 -6.11
C HIS A 6 2.06 -14.35 -4.97
N VAL A 7 3.35 -14.11 -5.16
CA VAL A 7 4.37 -14.45 -4.16
C VAL A 7 4.35 -13.39 -3.08
N ARG A 8 4.00 -13.78 -1.85
CA ARG A 8 4.09 -12.87 -0.70
C ARG A 8 5.54 -12.48 -0.45
N LEU A 9 5.78 -11.18 -0.32
CA LEU A 9 7.11 -10.67 -0.01
C LEU A 9 7.52 -11.10 1.39
N SER A 10 8.73 -11.61 1.50
CA SER A 10 9.34 -11.96 2.78
C SER A 10 9.69 -10.68 3.54
N ARG A 11 9.75 -10.73 4.88
CA ARG A 11 10.15 -9.56 5.69
C ARG A 11 11.54 -9.00 5.35
N ALA A 12 12.40 -9.82 4.74
CA ALA A 12 13.70 -9.39 4.22
C ALA A 12 13.59 -8.56 2.92
N GLU A 13 12.53 -8.72 2.15
CA GLU A 13 12.26 -7.96 0.91
C GLU A 13 11.36 -6.74 1.13
N LEU A 14 10.75 -6.60 2.31
CA LEU A 14 10.03 -5.39 2.74
C LEU A 14 11.00 -4.24 2.99
N THR A 15 11.60 -3.75 1.91
CA THR A 15 12.54 -2.63 1.89
C THR A 15 11.86 -1.40 1.28
N PRO A 16 12.25 -0.18 1.71
CA PRO A 16 11.61 1.05 1.24
C PRO A 16 11.63 1.13 -0.29
N ASP A 17 12.77 0.84 -0.92
CA ASP A 17 12.92 0.84 -2.38
C ASP A 17 11.99 -0.16 -3.10
N THR A 18 11.63 -1.28 -2.46
CA THR A 18 10.75 -2.30 -3.06
C THR A 18 9.28 -1.97 -2.86
N LEU A 19 8.94 -1.31 -1.76
CA LEU A 19 7.56 -0.96 -1.43
C LEU A 19 7.15 0.41 -1.98
N GLU A 20 8.10 1.32 -2.16
CA GLU A 20 7.87 2.65 -2.73
C GLU A 20 7.25 2.53 -4.14
N GLY A 21 6.14 3.24 -4.35
CA GLY A 21 5.39 3.17 -5.60
C GLY A 21 4.47 1.94 -5.76
N ALA A 22 4.48 0.99 -4.83
CA ALA A 22 3.60 -0.17 -4.89
C ALA A 22 2.12 0.24 -4.90
N THR A 23 1.32 -0.37 -5.78
CA THR A 23 -0.11 -0.07 -5.86
C THR A 23 -0.87 -0.77 -4.74
N ILE A 24 -1.80 -0.07 -4.10
CA ILE A 24 -2.60 -0.60 -2.99
C ILE A 24 -4.01 -0.88 -3.47
N TYR A 25 -4.40 -2.14 -3.33
CA TYR A 25 -5.72 -2.63 -3.65
C TYR A 25 -6.53 -2.88 -2.38
N GLY A 26 -7.78 -2.47 -2.41
CA GLY A 26 -8.73 -2.68 -1.34
C GLY A 26 -9.55 -3.96 -1.54
N PRO A 27 -10.57 -4.17 -0.69
CA PRO A 27 -11.53 -5.23 -0.92
C PRO A 27 -12.23 -5.02 -2.27
N ASN A 28 -12.47 -6.11 -3.01
CA ASN A 28 -12.98 -6.10 -4.39
C ASN A 28 -12.00 -5.61 -5.46
N ASP A 29 -10.68 -5.68 -5.21
CA ASP A 29 -9.68 -5.38 -6.24
C ASP A 29 -9.66 -3.89 -6.65
N GLU A 30 -10.27 -3.02 -5.85
CA GLU A 30 -10.36 -1.60 -6.15
C GLU A 30 -9.02 -0.90 -5.90
N LYS A 31 -8.59 -0.02 -6.83
CA LYS A 31 -7.40 0.80 -6.60
C LYS A 31 -7.71 1.91 -5.60
N ILE A 32 -7.12 1.76 -4.41
CA ILE A 32 -7.25 2.72 -3.32
C ILE A 32 -6.27 3.87 -3.49
N GLY A 33 -5.02 3.51 -3.83
CA GLY A 33 -3.87 4.40 -3.75
C GLY A 33 -2.56 3.71 -4.11
N SER A 34 -1.46 4.32 -3.67
CA SER A 34 -0.09 3.82 -3.84
C SER A 34 0.73 4.09 -2.58
N VAL A 35 1.80 3.33 -2.38
CA VAL A 35 2.77 3.59 -1.30
C VAL A 35 3.63 4.80 -1.68
N ASP A 36 3.71 5.77 -0.77
CA ASP A 36 4.56 6.96 -0.91
C ASP A 36 5.97 6.65 -0.43
N HIS A 37 6.13 6.30 0.86
CA HIS A 37 7.42 5.89 1.43
C HIS A 37 7.24 5.05 2.69
N MET A 38 8.31 4.38 3.13
CA MET A 38 8.31 3.64 4.40
C MET A 38 8.86 4.51 5.54
N HIS A 39 8.07 4.70 6.60
CA HIS A 39 8.51 5.39 7.81
C HIS A 39 9.12 4.37 8.79
N GLY A 40 10.44 4.24 8.75
CA GLY A 40 11.17 3.23 9.53
C GLY A 40 10.93 1.80 9.04
N SER A 41 10.95 0.82 9.96
CA SER A 41 10.87 -0.62 9.62
C SER A 41 9.49 -1.24 9.79
N SER A 42 8.47 -0.45 10.12
CA SER A 42 7.16 -0.98 10.56
C SER A 42 5.96 -0.14 10.17
N GLN A 43 6.15 1.10 9.72
CA GLN A 43 5.09 1.97 9.22
C GLN A 43 5.31 2.28 7.75
N VAL A 44 4.24 2.29 6.99
CA VAL A 44 4.22 2.61 5.56
C VAL A 44 3.29 3.78 5.38
N VAL A 45 3.77 4.84 4.74
CA VAL A 45 2.95 5.98 4.34
C VAL A 45 2.36 5.65 2.98
N ILE A 46 1.04 5.75 2.89
CA ILE A 46 0.27 5.44 1.71
C ILE A 46 -0.55 6.64 1.28
N ASP A 47 -0.55 6.92 -0.01
CA ASP A 47 -1.33 7.98 -0.62
C ASP A 47 -2.71 7.46 -1.01
N VAL A 48 -3.72 7.90 -0.28
CA VAL A 48 -5.08 7.42 -0.42
C VAL A 48 -5.90 8.41 -1.23
N GLY A 49 -6.35 7.97 -2.41
CA GLY A 49 -7.03 8.87 -3.35
C GLY A 49 -6.08 9.86 -4.03
N GLY A 50 -6.64 10.78 -4.81
CA GLY A 50 -5.86 11.65 -5.70
C GLY A 50 -5.31 10.91 -6.92
N PHE A 51 -4.89 11.68 -7.91
CA PHE A 51 -4.18 11.17 -9.08
C PHE A 51 -2.79 11.83 -9.04
N LEU A 52 -1.72 11.03 -8.90
CA LEU A 52 -0.33 11.51 -8.85
C LEU A 52 -0.09 12.62 -7.80
N GLY A 53 -0.44 12.39 -6.53
CA GLY A 53 -0.16 13.33 -5.43
C GLY A 53 -1.07 14.56 -5.35
N ILE A 54 -1.89 14.85 -6.37
CA ILE A 54 -2.85 15.95 -6.32
C ILE A 54 -4.16 15.46 -5.68
N GLY A 55 -4.45 15.94 -4.48
CA GLY A 55 -5.61 15.51 -3.69
C GLY A 55 -5.47 14.10 -3.12
N ALA A 56 -4.25 13.57 -3.11
CA ALA A 56 -3.91 12.39 -2.35
C ALA A 56 -3.78 12.75 -0.87
N LYS A 57 -4.27 11.86 0.00
CA LYS A 57 -4.14 12.02 1.43
C LYS A 57 -3.11 11.02 1.94
N PRO A 58 -1.97 11.47 2.49
CA PRO A 58 -1.01 10.57 3.10
C PRO A 58 -1.59 10.00 4.39
N VAL A 59 -1.57 8.68 4.51
CA VAL A 59 -2.03 7.94 5.69
C VAL A 59 -0.93 6.97 6.09
N ALA A 60 -0.48 7.03 7.34
CA ALA A 60 0.48 6.08 7.87
C ALA A 60 -0.27 4.84 8.38
N VAL A 61 0.09 3.67 7.85
CA VAL A 61 -0.46 2.37 8.28
C VAL A 61 0.68 1.44 8.67
N ALA A 62 0.41 0.44 9.51
CA ALA A 62 1.44 -0.53 9.84
C ALA A 62 1.70 -1.46 8.65
N ALA A 63 2.97 -1.77 8.37
CA ALA A 63 3.34 -2.69 7.29
C ALA A 63 2.74 -4.10 7.48
N ASN A 64 2.37 -4.48 8.71
CA ASN A 64 1.69 -5.76 8.99
C ASN A 64 0.18 -5.75 8.65
N GLU A 65 -0.41 -4.58 8.44
CA GLU A 65 -1.82 -4.46 7.98
C GLU A 65 -1.95 -4.45 6.45
N LEU A 66 -0.81 -4.46 5.75
CA LEU A 66 -0.71 -4.55 4.31
C LEU A 66 -0.10 -5.89 3.95
N ASP A 67 -0.76 -6.67 3.10
CA ASP A 67 -0.19 -7.90 2.56
C ASP A 67 0.51 -7.55 1.25
N PHE A 68 1.84 -7.46 1.29
CA PHE A 68 2.66 -7.16 0.13
C PHE A 68 2.93 -8.42 -0.69
N MET A 69 2.61 -8.34 -1.97
CA MET A 69 2.71 -9.43 -2.91
C MET A 69 3.41 -8.96 -4.18
N ARG A 70 4.13 -9.88 -4.81
CA ARG A 70 4.77 -9.69 -6.10
C ARG A 70 4.07 -10.55 -7.15
N ASP A 71 3.69 -9.93 -8.25
CA ASP A 71 3.10 -10.59 -9.42
C ASP A 71 4.17 -11.32 -10.25
N GLU A 72 3.77 -12.11 -11.24
CA GLU A 72 4.68 -12.82 -12.15
C GLU A 72 5.58 -11.87 -12.95
N ASP A 73 5.12 -10.65 -13.23
CA ASP A 73 5.92 -9.61 -13.92
C ASP A 73 7.00 -8.98 -13.02
N GLY A 74 6.97 -9.29 -11.71
CA GLY A 74 7.87 -8.70 -10.72
C GLY A 74 7.34 -7.42 -10.06
N ASP A 75 6.15 -6.96 -10.48
CA ASP A 75 5.45 -5.81 -9.90
C ASP A 75 4.99 -6.08 -8.47
N VAL A 76 5.37 -5.16 -7.58
CA VAL A 76 4.98 -5.21 -6.16
C VAL A 76 3.70 -4.42 -5.95
N HIS A 77 2.75 -5.06 -5.28
CA HIS A 77 1.50 -4.44 -4.86
C HIS A 77 1.17 -4.85 -3.43
N ALA A 78 0.32 -4.07 -2.79
CA ALA A 78 -0.20 -4.35 -1.48
C ALA A 78 -1.70 -4.56 -1.55
N VAL A 79 -2.23 -5.48 -0.75
CA VAL A 79 -3.66 -5.57 -0.48
C VAL A 79 -3.94 -5.16 0.95
N THR A 80 -5.07 -4.48 1.14
CA THR A 80 -5.55 -4.10 2.45
C THR A 80 -7.01 -4.52 2.66
N SER A 81 -7.36 -4.78 3.91
CA SER A 81 -8.76 -5.03 4.30
C SER A 81 -9.57 -3.72 4.39
N TRP A 82 -8.90 -2.57 4.41
CA TRP A 82 -9.52 -1.26 4.50
C TRP A 82 -10.08 -0.80 3.15
N THR A 83 -11.25 -0.15 3.17
CA THR A 83 -11.81 0.50 1.98
C THR A 83 -11.23 1.90 1.81
N LYS A 84 -11.38 2.47 0.61
CA LYS A 84 -10.89 3.82 0.29
C LYS A 84 -11.46 4.87 1.23
N ASP A 85 -12.76 4.77 1.50
CA ASP A 85 -13.45 5.68 2.42
C ASP A 85 -12.98 5.53 3.86
N GLN A 86 -12.68 4.31 4.32
CA GLN A 86 -12.13 4.09 5.66
C GLN A 86 -10.76 4.73 5.81
N LEU A 87 -9.86 4.51 4.85
CA LEU A 87 -8.55 5.15 4.87
C LEU A 87 -8.65 6.69 4.75
N LYS A 88 -9.59 7.21 3.96
CA LYS A 88 -9.86 8.65 3.92
C LYS A 88 -10.39 9.21 5.24
N ALA A 89 -11.12 8.41 6.01
CA ALA A 89 -11.61 8.77 7.33
C ALA A 89 -10.53 8.71 8.43
N MET A 90 -9.44 7.97 8.21
CA MET A 90 -8.30 7.93 9.13
C MET A 90 -7.60 9.29 9.22
N PRO A 91 -6.89 9.58 10.33
CA PRO A 91 -6.09 10.80 10.43
C PRO A 91 -5.06 10.87 9.29
N GLU A 92 -4.96 12.06 8.69
CA GLU A 92 -3.87 12.38 7.75
C GLU A 92 -2.54 12.28 8.50
N HIS A 93 -1.58 11.57 7.93
CA HIS A 93 -0.20 11.65 8.38
C HIS A 93 0.32 13.05 8.03
N ARG A 94 0.56 13.87 9.05
CA ARG A 94 1.25 15.15 8.92
C ARG A 94 2.58 15.03 9.65
N ASP A 95 3.65 14.96 8.88
CA ASP A 95 5.01 15.21 9.38
C ASP A 95 5.15 16.67 9.84
#